data_AF-A0A8K0DAN3-F1
#
_entry.id   AF-A0A8K0DAN3-F1
#
_cell.length_a   1.000
_cell.length_b   1.000
_cell.length_c   1.000
_cell.angle_alpha   90.00
_cell.angle_beta   90.00
_cell.angle_gamma   90.00
#
_symmetry.space_group_name_H-M   'P 1'
#
loop_
_entity.id
_entity.type
_entity.pdbx_description
1 polymer ?
#
loop_
_entity_poly.entity_id
_entity_poly.type
_entity_poly.pdbx_seq_one_letter_code
_entity_poly.pdbx_strand_id
1 'polypeptide(L)'
;MSEIRHQWRRTISPFVSECICKTGVKEEIINEFYNDGIMSDDDSWKCFLECVGLKLKVVSSSGEINIKKAADVFSHIDITLAKKCVPIAGPDACQSTYLFKTLMDISGILVYICKCAVSDTLEVFLHAKNKMKICAFLLFFALYDSFTCNVTMSDVRKLWRRAVAPVMSECICETGVKQETVDGYYNDGILPDDPAFGCFLRCAGLKLQIFSSTGDVDIQRLVDTFDYVDTALVRKCTSTCRKDACQSAYLLLKCFDNELSKRFPP
;
A
#
# COMPACT_ATOMS: atom_id res chain seq x y z
N MET A 1 -1.60 -0.77 0.56
CA MET A 1 -1.66 0.35 1.54
C MET A 1 -1.29 1.69 0.91
N SER A 2 -0.51 1.72 -0.19
CA SER A 2 -0.19 2.97 -0.91
C SER A 2 -1.43 3.70 -1.43
N GLU A 3 -2.39 3.01 -2.06
CA GLU A 3 -3.60 3.66 -2.62
C GLU A 3 -4.42 4.39 -1.55
N ILE A 4 -4.50 3.82 -0.34
CA ILE A 4 -5.13 4.46 0.82
C ILE A 4 -4.38 5.73 1.21
N ARG A 5 -3.04 5.69 1.24
CA ARG A 5 -2.20 6.86 1.53
C ARG A 5 -2.27 7.91 0.40
N HIS A 6 -2.29 7.52 -0.86
CA HIS A 6 -2.45 8.41 -2.01
C HIS A 6 -3.83 9.07 -2.05
N GLN A 7 -4.90 8.32 -1.78
CA GLN A 7 -6.23 8.89 -1.61
C GLN A 7 -6.23 9.91 -0.48
N TRP A 8 -5.68 9.55 0.68
CA TRP A 8 -5.62 10.46 1.82
C TRP A 8 -4.84 11.74 1.48
N ARG A 9 -3.63 11.62 0.92
CA ARG A 9 -2.79 12.74 0.48
C ARG A 9 -3.52 13.67 -0.49
N ARG A 10 -4.22 13.12 -1.49
CA ARG A 10 -5.00 13.92 -2.46
C ARG A 10 -6.17 14.64 -1.79
N THR A 11 -6.93 13.93 -0.95
CA THR A 11 -8.11 14.47 -0.25
C THR A 11 -7.75 15.61 0.67
N ILE A 12 -6.63 15.52 1.40
CA ILE A 12 -6.27 16.51 2.41
C ILE A 12 -5.41 17.64 1.86
N SER A 13 -4.82 17.47 0.67
CA SER A 13 -3.91 18.44 0.03
C SER A 13 -4.37 19.90 0.10
N PRO A 14 -5.66 20.25 -0.10
CA PRO A 14 -6.13 21.64 0.00
C PRO A 14 -5.98 22.27 1.39
N PHE A 15 -5.85 21.45 2.44
CA PHE A 15 -5.83 21.90 3.84
C PHE A 15 -4.46 21.81 4.49
N VAL A 16 -3.48 21.18 3.83
CA VAL A 16 -2.16 20.87 4.41
C VAL A 16 -1.45 22.14 4.87
N SER A 17 -1.29 23.15 4.00
CA SER A 17 -0.56 24.37 4.37
C SER A 17 -1.23 25.15 5.50
N GLU A 18 -2.56 25.21 5.52
CA GLU A 18 -3.30 25.86 6.59
C GLU A 18 -3.13 25.11 7.92
N CYS A 19 -3.25 23.78 7.90
CA CYS A 19 -3.12 22.97 9.11
C CYS A 19 -1.68 22.92 9.62
N ILE A 20 -0.66 22.93 8.76
CA ILE A 20 0.74 23.13 9.16
C ILE A 20 0.89 24.45 9.90
N CYS A 21 0.38 25.54 9.34
CA CYS A 21 0.48 26.86 9.96
C CYS A 21 -0.23 26.92 11.32
N LYS A 22 -1.39 26.26 11.45
CA LYS A 22 -2.18 26.25 12.67
C LYS A 22 -1.54 25.43 13.80
N THR A 23 -0.93 24.29 13.48
CA THR A 23 -0.46 23.33 14.50
C THR A 23 1.04 23.36 14.71
N GLY A 24 1.80 23.95 13.77
CA GLY A 24 3.26 23.97 13.82
C GLY A 24 3.90 22.62 13.53
N VAL A 25 3.15 21.65 13.00
CA VAL A 25 3.72 20.33 12.65
C VAL A 25 4.79 20.47 11.58
N LYS A 26 5.89 19.75 11.74
CA LYS A 26 6.99 19.75 10.77
C LYS A 26 6.60 18.95 9.54
N GLU A 27 6.93 19.46 8.35
CA GLU A 27 6.70 18.76 7.09
C GLU A 27 7.38 17.38 7.05
N GLU A 28 8.52 17.22 7.75
CA GLU A 28 9.22 15.95 7.91
C GLU A 28 8.30 14.84 8.47
N ILE A 29 7.52 15.14 9.51
CA ILE A 29 6.59 14.19 10.14
C ILE A 29 5.46 13.82 9.17
N ILE A 30 4.96 14.80 8.42
CA ILE A 30 3.91 14.57 7.41
C ILE A 30 4.46 13.68 6.28
N ASN A 31 5.69 13.93 5.83
CA ASN A 31 6.34 13.17 4.77
C ASN A 31 6.65 11.74 5.20
N GLU A 32 7.06 11.52 6.44
CA GLU A 32 7.26 10.19 7.02
C GLU A 32 5.93 9.38 7.02
N PHE A 33 4.82 10.03 7.38
CA PHE A 33 3.50 9.40 7.23
C PHE A 33 3.15 9.10 5.77
N TYR A 34 3.41 10.01 4.83
CA TYR A 34 3.11 9.78 3.41
C TYR A 34 3.91 8.64 2.80
N ASN A 35 5.21 8.59 3.09
CA ASN A 35 6.14 7.65 2.48
C ASN A 35 6.05 6.29 3.17
N ASP A 36 6.13 6.29 4.49
CA ASP A 36 6.37 5.08 5.28
C ASP A 36 5.13 4.63 6.06
N GLY A 37 4.11 5.48 6.16
CA GLY A 37 2.90 5.20 6.94
C GLY A 37 3.14 5.22 8.46
N ILE A 38 4.25 5.80 8.89
CA ILE A 38 4.62 5.91 10.31
C ILE A 38 3.74 6.98 10.94
N MET A 39 3.03 6.59 12.00
CA MET A 39 2.18 7.47 12.77
C MET A 39 3.00 8.05 13.93
N SER A 40 3.35 9.33 13.84
CA SER A 40 4.13 10.00 14.88
C SER A 40 3.29 10.23 16.15
N ASP A 41 3.92 10.13 17.32
CA ASP A 41 3.29 10.47 18.61
C ASP A 41 3.44 11.97 18.96
N ASP A 42 3.97 12.78 18.05
CA ASP A 42 4.13 14.22 18.24
C ASP A 42 2.76 14.93 18.38
N ASP A 43 2.62 15.80 19.37
CA ASP A 43 1.35 16.48 19.66
C ASP A 43 0.90 17.41 18.53
N SER A 44 1.84 18.04 17.81
CA SER A 44 1.53 18.88 16.65
C SER A 44 0.97 18.06 15.49
N TRP A 45 1.36 16.79 15.36
CA TRP A 45 0.80 15.84 14.40
C TRP A 45 -0.61 15.38 14.79
N LYS A 46 -0.85 15.05 16.07
CA LYS A 46 -2.20 14.71 16.55
C LYS A 46 -3.19 15.82 16.27
N CYS A 47 -2.81 17.06 16.55
CA CYS A 47 -3.65 18.22 16.27
C CYS A 47 -3.70 18.58 14.77
N PHE A 48 -2.70 18.22 13.98
CA PHE A 48 -2.77 18.32 12.52
C PHE A 48 -3.88 17.41 11.97
N LEU A 49 -3.98 16.18 12.46
CA LEU A 49 -5.06 15.26 12.09
C LEU A 49 -6.44 15.79 12.47
N GLU A 50 -6.59 16.39 13.65
CA GLU A 50 -7.83 17.07 14.04
C GLU A 50 -8.17 18.24 13.11
N CYS A 51 -7.19 19.10 12.80
CA CYS A 51 -7.39 20.23 11.89
C CYS A 51 -7.93 19.76 10.54
N VAL A 52 -7.31 18.72 9.96
CA VAL A 52 -7.77 18.10 8.71
C VAL A 52 -9.17 17.50 8.87
N GLY A 53 -9.43 16.80 9.98
CA GLY A 53 -10.74 16.23 10.30
C GLY A 53 -11.85 17.28 10.36
N LEU A 54 -11.58 18.44 10.96
CA LEU A 54 -12.52 19.56 11.05
C LEU A 54 -12.83 20.12 9.67
N LYS A 55 -11.81 20.29 8.82
CA LYS A 55 -11.97 20.77 7.44
C LYS A 55 -12.81 19.84 6.58
N LEU A 56 -12.64 18.53 6.79
CA LEU A 56 -13.42 17.49 6.12
C LEU A 56 -14.79 17.25 6.77
N LYS A 57 -15.06 17.88 7.91
CA LYS A 57 -16.26 17.66 8.76
C LYS A 57 -16.40 16.20 9.23
N VAL A 58 -15.27 15.51 9.34
CA VAL A 58 -15.17 14.14 9.85
C VAL A 58 -15.10 14.13 11.38
N VAL A 59 -14.54 15.18 11.99
CA VAL A 59 -14.57 15.38 13.43
C VAL A 59 -15.24 16.71 13.76
N SER A 60 -15.92 16.79 14.90
CA SER A 60 -16.41 18.03 15.48
C SER A 60 -15.34 18.70 16.34
N SER A 61 -15.58 19.95 16.77
CA SER A 61 -14.73 20.63 17.74
C SER A 61 -14.75 20.01 19.14
N SER A 62 -15.70 19.12 19.43
CA SER A 62 -15.75 18.34 20.67
C SER A 62 -15.04 16.99 20.57
N GLY A 63 -14.46 16.67 19.40
CA GLY A 63 -13.81 15.37 19.15
C GLY A 63 -14.76 14.26 18.71
N GLU A 64 -16.04 14.56 18.44
CA GLU A 64 -17.00 13.56 17.96
C GLU A 64 -16.77 13.22 16.48
N ILE A 65 -16.79 11.93 16.16
CA ILE A 65 -16.44 11.43 14.84
C ILE A 65 -17.68 11.12 14.02
N ASN A 66 -17.83 11.79 12.88
CA ASN A 66 -18.86 11.53 11.90
C ASN A 66 -18.43 10.39 10.96
N ILE A 67 -18.71 9.15 11.38
CA ILE A 67 -18.35 7.93 10.64
C ILE A 67 -18.89 7.95 9.21
N LYS A 68 -20.14 8.39 9.01
CA LYS A 68 -20.75 8.43 7.68
C LYS A 68 -19.97 9.39 6.77
N LYS A 69 -19.66 10.58 7.28
CA LYS A 69 -18.84 11.54 6.54
C LYS A 69 -17.43 11.00 6.27
N ALA A 70 -16.84 10.29 7.23
CA ALA A 70 -15.55 9.63 7.05
C ALA A 70 -15.59 8.63 5.88
N ALA A 71 -16.60 7.77 5.83
CA ALA A 71 -16.79 6.80 4.76
C ALA A 71 -17.13 7.44 3.40
N ASP A 72 -17.87 8.55 3.39
CA ASP A 72 -18.16 9.31 2.16
C ASP A 72 -16.89 9.95 1.57
N VAL A 73 -15.96 10.39 2.43
CA VAL A 73 -14.70 11.04 2.03
C VAL A 73 -13.61 10.02 1.71
N PHE A 74 -13.55 8.94 2.48
CA PHE A 74 -12.55 7.88 2.40
C PHE A 74 -13.24 6.55 2.13
N SER A 75 -13.36 6.20 0.86
CA SER A 75 -14.09 5.01 0.37
C SER A 75 -13.59 3.66 0.89
N HIS A 76 -12.41 3.62 1.53
CA HIS A 76 -11.84 2.43 2.15
C HIS A 76 -12.28 2.23 3.61
N ILE A 77 -13.00 3.18 4.21
CA ILE A 77 -13.49 3.07 5.58
C ILE A 77 -14.68 2.11 5.64
N ASP A 78 -14.51 0.99 6.35
CA ASP A 78 -15.61 0.12 6.72
C ASP A 78 -16.37 0.72 7.91
N ILE A 79 -17.66 1.00 7.72
CA ILE A 79 -18.52 1.64 8.73
C ILE A 79 -18.69 0.75 9.97
N THR A 80 -18.74 -0.58 9.80
CA THR A 80 -18.91 -1.52 10.91
C THR A 80 -17.69 -1.51 11.80
N LEU A 81 -16.50 -1.50 11.19
CA LEU A 81 -15.24 -1.37 11.89
C LEU A 81 -15.10 0.00 12.56
N ALA A 82 -15.39 1.09 11.85
CA ALA A 82 -15.30 2.45 12.39
C ALA A 82 -16.20 2.65 13.62
N LYS A 83 -17.40 2.05 13.64
CA LYS A 83 -18.28 2.07 14.82
C LYS A 83 -17.67 1.43 16.06
N LYS A 84 -16.77 0.45 15.90
CA LYS A 84 -16.04 -0.18 17.01
C LYS A 84 -14.89 0.69 17.52
N CYS A 85 -14.36 1.58 16.68
CA CYS A 85 -13.26 2.48 17.04
C CYS A 85 -13.72 3.77 17.73
N VAL A 86 -14.91 4.30 17.41
CA VAL A 86 -15.43 5.56 17.97
C VAL A 86 -15.51 5.60 19.51
N PRO A 87 -15.89 4.52 20.23
CA PRO A 87 -15.90 4.53 21.70
C PRO A 87 -14.52 4.75 22.34
N ILE A 88 -13.43 4.62 21.58
CA ILE A 88 -12.06 4.83 22.04
C ILE A 88 -11.70 6.29 21.79
N ALA A 89 -12.20 7.16 22.65
CA ALA A 89 -11.89 8.59 22.65
C ALA A 89 -10.62 8.89 23.46
N GLY A 90 -9.87 9.88 23.02
CA GLY A 90 -8.76 10.46 23.76
C GLY A 90 -9.24 11.51 24.76
N PRO A 91 -8.34 12.07 25.59
CA PRO A 91 -8.68 13.13 26.54
C PRO A 91 -9.14 14.45 25.88
N ASP A 92 -8.84 14.64 24.59
CA ASP A 92 -9.21 15.82 23.79
C ASP A 92 -9.48 15.43 22.33
N ALA A 93 -9.82 16.43 21.49
CA ALA A 93 -10.14 16.23 20.09
C ALA A 93 -8.93 15.82 19.23
N CYS A 94 -7.72 16.32 19.53
CA CYS A 94 -6.47 15.89 18.87
C CYS A 94 -6.24 14.40 19.09
N GLN A 95 -6.28 13.98 20.35
CA GLN A 95 -6.07 12.61 20.77
C GLN A 95 -7.17 11.67 20.29
N SER A 96 -8.44 12.10 20.31
CA SER A 96 -9.55 11.29 19.78
C SER A 96 -9.42 11.07 18.28
N THR A 97 -9.06 12.11 17.52
CA THR A 97 -8.85 12.00 16.07
C THR A 97 -7.65 11.12 15.76
N TYR A 98 -6.55 11.30 16.50
CA TYR A 98 -5.36 10.47 16.39
C TYR A 98 -5.65 9.00 16.66
N LEU A 99 -6.29 8.68 17.79
CA LEU A 99 -6.63 7.29 18.14
C LEU A 99 -7.54 6.67 17.09
N PHE A 100 -8.55 7.38 16.62
CA PHE A 100 -9.41 6.88 15.56
C PHE A 100 -8.63 6.61 14.27
N LYS A 101 -7.77 7.54 13.82
CA LYS A 101 -6.96 7.36 12.61
C LYS A 101 -6.01 6.17 12.76
N THR A 102 -5.31 6.10 13.88
CA THR A 102 -4.38 5.01 14.20
C THR A 102 -5.10 3.67 14.25
N LEU A 103 -6.27 3.59 14.89
CA LEU A 103 -7.08 2.38 14.94
C LEU A 103 -7.62 2.00 13.57
N MET A 104 -8.02 2.96 12.73
CA MET A 104 -8.48 2.70 11.37
C MET A 104 -7.34 2.24 10.45
N ASP A 105 -6.12 2.76 10.65
CA ASP A 105 -4.93 2.29 9.94
C ASP A 105 -4.50 0.91 10.39
N ILE A 106 -4.42 0.66 11.71
CA ILE A 106 -4.10 -0.65 12.27
C ILE A 106 -5.17 -1.65 11.88
N SER A 107 -6.45 -1.29 11.97
CA SER A 107 -7.54 -2.18 11.59
C SER A 107 -7.64 -2.35 10.08
N GLY A 108 -7.26 -1.36 9.29
CA GLY A 108 -7.10 -1.49 7.84
C GLY A 108 -5.95 -2.43 7.48
N ILE A 109 -4.84 -2.35 8.21
CA ILE A 109 -3.72 -3.31 8.13
C ILE A 109 -4.19 -4.69 8.58
N LEU A 110 -4.89 -4.80 9.71
CA LEU A 110 -5.42 -6.07 10.23
C LEU A 110 -6.52 -6.63 9.34
N VAL A 111 -7.36 -5.83 8.67
CA VAL A 111 -8.36 -6.29 7.68
C VAL A 111 -7.69 -6.59 6.35
N TYR A 112 -6.59 -5.95 5.98
CA TYR A 112 -5.80 -6.32 4.81
C TYR A 112 -5.07 -7.66 5.06
N ILE A 113 -4.54 -7.84 6.27
CA ILE A 113 -3.95 -9.09 6.78
C ILE A 113 -5.04 -10.16 6.99
N CYS A 114 -6.21 -9.83 7.51
CA CYS A 114 -7.35 -10.73 7.78
C CYS A 114 -8.29 -10.92 6.58
N LYS A 115 -8.23 -10.12 5.52
CA LYS A 115 -8.81 -10.52 4.23
C LYS A 115 -8.01 -11.68 3.62
N CYS A 116 -6.75 -11.87 4.03
CA CYS A 116 -6.01 -13.11 3.83
C CYS A 116 -6.28 -14.18 4.90
N ALA A 117 -6.87 -13.83 6.05
CA ALA A 117 -7.22 -14.72 7.15
C ALA A 117 -8.69 -14.53 7.59
N VAL A 118 -9.58 -15.22 6.88
CA VAL A 118 -11.02 -15.46 7.10
C VAL A 118 -11.64 -14.82 8.36
N SER A 119 -12.71 -14.06 8.10
CA SER A 119 -13.82 -13.68 8.99
C SER A 119 -13.95 -14.50 10.28
N ASP A 120 -14.13 -13.79 11.41
CA ASP A 120 -14.83 -14.24 12.65
C ASP A 120 -14.03 -14.26 13.98
N THR A 121 -12.76 -13.83 14.04
CA THR A 121 -11.99 -13.90 15.31
C THR A 121 -12.06 -12.65 16.20
N LEU A 122 -12.66 -11.54 15.75
CA LEU A 122 -12.69 -10.29 16.54
C LEU A 122 -13.68 -10.33 17.72
N GLU A 123 -14.57 -11.32 17.80
CA GLU A 123 -15.56 -11.41 18.90
C GLU A 123 -14.99 -12.03 20.19
N VAL A 124 -13.89 -12.78 20.13
CA VAL A 124 -13.35 -13.50 21.29
C VAL A 124 -12.62 -12.57 22.28
N PHE A 125 -12.03 -11.48 21.81
CA PHE A 125 -11.19 -10.61 22.64
C PHE A 125 -11.96 -9.64 23.56
N LEU A 126 -13.22 -9.32 23.25
CA LEU A 126 -13.98 -8.29 23.95
C LEU A 126 -14.76 -8.79 25.18
N HIS A 127 -14.73 -10.09 25.50
CA HIS A 127 -15.54 -10.66 26.59
C HIS A 127 -14.79 -11.42 27.71
N ALA A 128 -13.46 -11.52 27.66
CA ALA A 128 -12.71 -12.24 28.70
C ALA A 128 -12.27 -11.33 29.87
N LYS A 129 -12.47 -11.79 31.13
CA LYS A 129 -12.07 -11.09 32.36
C LYS A 129 -10.55 -10.95 32.53
N ASN A 130 -10.14 -9.87 33.22
CA ASN A 130 -8.80 -9.26 33.22
C ASN A 130 -7.58 -10.17 33.46
N LYS A 131 -7.71 -11.29 34.21
CA LYS A 131 -6.57 -12.19 34.47
C LYS A 131 -6.37 -13.26 33.40
N MET A 132 -7.40 -13.56 32.60
CA MET A 132 -7.33 -14.52 31.49
C MET A 132 -6.79 -13.89 30.20
N LYS A 133 -6.78 -12.54 30.15
CA LYS A 133 -6.26 -11.76 29.02
C LYS A 133 -4.77 -11.97 28.81
N ILE A 134 -3.96 -12.05 29.88
CA ILE A 134 -2.50 -12.17 29.75
C ILE A 134 -2.12 -13.55 29.21
N CYS A 135 -2.72 -14.64 29.70
CA CYS A 135 -2.46 -15.98 29.18
C CYS A 135 -2.97 -16.15 27.74
N ALA A 136 -4.16 -15.60 27.42
CA ALA A 136 -4.69 -15.62 26.06
C ALA A 136 -3.83 -14.77 25.10
N PHE A 137 -3.31 -13.63 25.55
CA PHE A 137 -2.44 -12.75 24.75
C PHE A 137 -1.05 -13.37 24.52
N LEU A 138 -0.48 -14.05 25.52
CA LEU A 138 0.79 -14.79 25.40
C LEU A 138 0.64 -16.05 24.53
N LEU A 139 -0.47 -16.78 24.64
CA LEU A 139 -0.79 -17.88 23.73
C LEU A 139 -1.09 -17.37 22.32
N PHE A 140 -1.75 -16.22 22.18
CA PHE A 140 -1.97 -15.59 20.89
C PHE A 140 -0.65 -15.16 20.28
N PHE A 141 0.27 -14.51 21.00
CA PHE A 141 1.61 -14.16 20.52
C PHE A 141 2.45 -15.40 20.17
N ALA A 142 2.38 -16.47 20.97
CA ALA A 142 3.06 -17.73 20.68
C ALA A 142 2.49 -18.46 19.45
N LEU A 143 1.21 -18.26 19.14
CA LEU A 143 0.58 -18.73 17.90
C LEU A 143 0.69 -17.70 16.74
N TYR A 144 1.01 -16.44 17.05
CA TYR A 144 1.14 -15.32 16.10
C TYR A 144 2.40 -15.44 15.26
N ASP A 145 3.47 -16.04 15.81
CA ASP A 145 4.67 -16.40 15.04
C ASP A 145 4.37 -17.34 13.86
N SER A 146 3.24 -18.05 13.89
CA SER A 146 2.78 -18.92 12.79
C SER A 146 1.87 -18.20 11.78
N PHE A 147 1.53 -16.93 11.99
CA PHE A 147 0.61 -16.14 11.16
C PHE A 147 1.27 -14.89 10.56
N THR A 148 2.57 -14.94 10.30
CA THR A 148 3.18 -14.02 9.34
C THR A 148 2.58 -14.31 7.97
N CYS A 149 1.94 -13.31 7.34
CA CYS A 149 1.60 -13.40 5.92
C CYS A 149 2.90 -13.51 5.15
N ASN A 150 3.35 -14.74 4.88
CA ASN A 150 4.49 -15.00 4.03
C ASN A 150 4.09 -14.63 2.60
N VAL A 151 4.28 -13.36 2.26
CA VAL A 151 4.15 -12.89 0.88
C VAL A 151 5.19 -13.64 0.05
N THR A 152 4.70 -14.37 -0.93
CA THR A 152 5.55 -15.18 -1.83
C THR A 152 5.85 -14.43 -3.11
N MET A 153 6.87 -14.89 -3.86
CA MET A 153 7.09 -14.39 -5.22
C MET A 153 5.90 -14.65 -6.15
N SER A 154 5.13 -15.72 -5.91
CA SER A 154 3.87 -15.95 -6.64
C SER A 154 2.89 -14.80 -6.43
N ASP A 155 2.77 -14.29 -5.20
CA ASP A 155 1.86 -13.18 -4.89
C ASP A 155 2.32 -11.85 -5.51
N VAL A 156 3.64 -11.61 -5.54
CA VAL A 156 4.26 -10.49 -6.26
C VAL A 156 3.92 -10.54 -7.76
N ARG A 157 4.06 -11.69 -8.41
CA ARG A 157 3.73 -11.83 -9.83
C ARG A 157 2.24 -11.63 -10.12
N LYS A 158 1.34 -12.07 -9.22
CA LYS A 158 -0.10 -11.78 -9.34
C LYS A 158 -0.40 -10.28 -9.27
N LEU A 159 0.37 -9.51 -8.51
CA LEU A 159 0.25 -8.05 -8.45
C LEU A 159 0.74 -7.41 -9.76
N TRP A 160 1.88 -7.85 -10.30
CA TRP A 160 2.35 -7.44 -11.62
C TRP A 160 1.32 -7.75 -12.71
N ARG A 161 0.72 -8.95 -12.70
CA ARG A 161 -0.33 -9.33 -13.64
C ARG A 161 -1.53 -8.37 -13.59
N ARG A 162 -1.96 -7.99 -12.38
CA ARG A 162 -3.07 -7.05 -12.18
C ARG A 162 -2.77 -5.64 -12.71
N ALA A 163 -1.55 -5.15 -12.50
CA ALA A 163 -1.14 -3.84 -13.02
C ALA A 163 -1.11 -3.80 -14.55
N VAL A 164 -0.68 -4.89 -15.19
CA VAL A 164 -0.58 -5.00 -16.65
C VAL A 164 -1.91 -5.40 -17.31
N ALA A 165 -2.85 -5.98 -16.56
CA ALA A 165 -4.13 -6.47 -17.08
C ALA A 165 -4.88 -5.48 -18.02
N PRO A 166 -4.96 -4.17 -17.74
CA PRO A 166 -5.67 -3.22 -18.61
C PRO A 166 -5.07 -3.10 -20.03
N VAL A 167 -3.79 -3.41 -20.19
CA VAL A 167 -3.04 -3.26 -21.45
C VAL A 167 -2.57 -4.61 -22.02
N MET A 168 -2.86 -5.71 -21.33
CA MET A 168 -2.28 -7.02 -21.60
C MET A 168 -2.67 -7.55 -22.98
N SER A 169 -3.96 -7.57 -23.31
CA SER A 169 -4.46 -8.09 -24.60
C SER A 169 -3.93 -7.30 -25.79
N GLU A 170 -3.89 -5.97 -25.64
CA GLU A 170 -3.36 -5.06 -26.66
C GLU A 170 -1.86 -5.31 -26.88
N CYS A 171 -1.06 -5.38 -25.82
CA CYS A 171 0.36 -5.65 -25.94
C CYS A 171 0.70 -7.05 -26.43
N ILE A 172 -0.12 -8.06 -26.12
CA ILE A 172 0.03 -9.40 -26.70
C ILE A 172 -0.19 -9.37 -28.21
N CYS A 173 -1.21 -8.64 -28.67
CA CYS A 173 -1.52 -8.47 -30.08
C CYS A 173 -0.40 -7.69 -30.82
N GLU A 174 0.07 -6.58 -30.25
CA GLU A 174 1.09 -5.72 -30.86
C GLU A 174 2.44 -6.43 -31.02
N THR A 175 2.85 -7.25 -30.05
CA THR A 175 4.18 -7.86 -30.06
C THR A 175 4.21 -9.27 -30.62
N GLY A 176 3.05 -9.91 -30.76
CA GLY A 176 2.94 -11.29 -31.21
C GLY A 176 3.46 -12.33 -30.22
N VAL A 177 3.71 -11.94 -28.96
CA VAL A 177 4.03 -12.90 -27.90
C VAL A 177 2.86 -13.85 -27.70
N LYS A 178 3.12 -15.13 -27.43
CA LYS A 178 2.04 -16.09 -27.15
C LYS A 178 1.44 -15.80 -25.77
N GLN A 179 0.11 -15.87 -25.68
CA GLN A 179 -0.62 -15.77 -24.40
C GLN A 179 -0.05 -16.73 -23.35
N GLU A 180 0.24 -17.97 -23.75
CA GLU A 180 0.85 -19.01 -22.91
C GLU A 180 2.21 -18.60 -22.33
N THR A 181 3.04 -17.89 -23.11
CA THR A 181 4.33 -17.36 -22.64
C THR A 181 4.14 -16.33 -21.54
N VAL A 182 3.15 -15.43 -21.70
CA VAL A 182 2.83 -14.40 -20.71
C VAL A 182 2.23 -15.02 -19.45
N ASP A 183 1.32 -15.98 -19.60
CA ASP A 183 0.69 -16.66 -18.48
C ASP A 183 1.68 -17.55 -17.71
N GLY A 184 2.59 -18.25 -18.40
CA GLY A 184 3.64 -19.04 -17.76
C GLY A 184 4.58 -18.20 -16.89
N TYR A 185 4.85 -16.96 -17.29
CA TYR A 185 5.57 -16.03 -16.42
C TYR A 185 4.75 -15.66 -15.18
N TYR A 186 3.54 -15.14 -15.33
CA TYR A 186 2.78 -14.63 -14.19
C TYR A 186 2.27 -15.71 -13.23
N ASN A 187 1.91 -16.89 -13.74
CA ASN A 187 1.35 -17.97 -12.94
C ASN A 187 2.45 -18.85 -12.37
N ASP A 188 3.41 -19.25 -13.21
CA ASP A 188 4.37 -20.30 -12.87
C ASP A 188 5.77 -19.75 -12.58
N GLY A 189 6.03 -18.48 -12.92
CA GLY A 189 7.35 -17.87 -12.73
C GLY A 189 8.39 -18.24 -13.76
N ILE A 190 7.95 -18.82 -14.87
CA ILE A 190 8.85 -19.23 -15.93
C ILE A 190 9.24 -17.96 -16.66
N LEU A 191 10.46 -17.48 -16.44
CA LEU A 191 11.00 -16.36 -17.20
C LEU A 191 11.40 -16.87 -18.59
N PRO A 192 10.67 -16.50 -19.66
CA PRO A 192 10.89 -17.08 -20.97
C PRO A 192 12.15 -16.51 -21.60
N ASP A 193 12.81 -17.30 -22.45
CA ASP A 193 13.85 -16.84 -23.37
C ASP A 193 13.21 -16.52 -24.73
N ASP A 194 12.27 -15.57 -24.73
CA ASP A 194 11.49 -15.15 -25.89
C ASP A 194 11.66 -13.64 -26.12
N PRO A 195 12.27 -13.19 -27.23
CA PRO A 195 12.39 -11.77 -27.56
C PRO A 195 11.04 -11.03 -27.62
N ALA A 196 9.97 -11.70 -28.05
CA ALA A 196 8.63 -11.10 -28.10
C ALA A 196 8.09 -10.77 -26.71
N PHE A 197 8.49 -11.55 -25.69
CA PHE A 197 8.16 -11.28 -24.29
C PHE A 197 8.84 -10.00 -23.79
N GLY A 198 10.12 -9.76 -24.15
CA GLY A 198 10.80 -8.50 -23.86
C GLY A 198 10.08 -7.29 -24.47
N CYS A 199 9.61 -7.42 -25.70
CA CYS A 199 8.81 -6.37 -26.33
C CYS A 199 7.43 -6.20 -25.68
N PHE A 200 6.78 -7.28 -25.24
CA PHE A 200 5.53 -7.20 -24.49
C PHE A 200 5.69 -6.36 -23.21
N LEU A 201 6.78 -6.58 -22.45
CA LEU A 201 7.10 -5.79 -21.26
C LEU A 201 7.33 -4.32 -21.59
N ARG A 202 8.03 -4.04 -22.69
CA ARG A 202 8.21 -2.67 -23.18
C ARG A 202 6.87 -2.02 -23.53
N CYS A 203 6.01 -2.71 -24.28
CA CYS A 203 4.67 -2.22 -24.63
C CYS A 203 3.86 -1.87 -23.38
N ALA A 204 3.80 -2.80 -22.42
CA ALA A 204 3.09 -2.59 -21.17
C ALA A 204 3.66 -1.38 -20.41
N GLY A 205 4.98 -1.28 -20.30
CA GLY A 205 5.63 -0.14 -19.63
C GLY A 205 5.41 1.20 -20.33
N LEU A 206 5.34 1.24 -21.67
CA LEU A 206 4.97 2.47 -22.41
C LEU A 206 3.54 2.91 -22.12
N LYS A 207 2.57 1.97 -22.18
CA LYS A 207 1.15 2.28 -21.93
C LYS A 207 0.87 2.64 -20.47
N LEU A 208 1.66 2.10 -19.53
CA LEU A 208 1.64 2.47 -18.10
C LEU A 208 2.46 3.73 -17.79
N GLN A 209 3.14 4.30 -18.78
CA GLN A 209 4.03 5.47 -18.68
C GLN A 209 5.27 5.25 -17.78
N ILE A 210 5.64 3.99 -17.56
CA ILE A 210 6.85 3.57 -16.84
C ILE A 210 8.09 3.73 -17.73
N PHE A 211 7.94 3.49 -19.03
CA PHE A 211 8.99 3.71 -20.01
C PHE A 211 8.69 4.93 -20.86
N SER A 212 9.74 5.67 -21.23
CA SER A 212 9.68 6.64 -22.32
C SER A 212 9.81 5.93 -23.68
N SER A 213 9.46 6.62 -24.76
CA SER A 213 9.68 6.12 -26.12
C SER A 213 11.15 5.85 -26.43
N THR A 214 12.07 6.58 -25.78
CA THR A 214 13.53 6.45 -25.87
C THR A 214 14.10 5.29 -25.04
N GLY A 215 13.28 4.66 -24.18
CA GLY A 215 13.68 3.53 -23.34
C GLY A 215 14.18 3.92 -21.95
N ASP A 216 14.01 5.16 -21.54
CA ASP A 216 14.30 5.62 -20.18
C ASP A 216 13.18 5.16 -19.23
N VAL A 217 13.54 4.87 -17.98
CA VAL A 217 12.60 4.43 -16.94
C VAL A 217 12.18 5.61 -16.08
N ASP A 218 10.88 5.87 -16.00
CA ASP A 218 10.32 6.78 -15.00
C ASP A 218 10.28 6.06 -13.65
N ILE A 219 11.28 6.34 -12.82
CA ILE A 219 11.46 5.72 -11.50
C ILE A 219 10.26 5.98 -10.61
N GLN A 220 9.73 7.21 -10.61
CA GLN A 220 8.63 7.58 -9.72
C GLN A 220 7.37 6.85 -10.15
N ARG A 221 7.07 6.83 -11.45
CA ARG A 221 5.93 6.09 -11.98
C ARG A 221 6.00 4.61 -11.67
N LEU A 222 7.19 4.01 -11.78
CA LEU A 222 7.40 2.59 -11.48
C LEU A 222 7.17 2.28 -9.99
N VAL A 223 7.72 3.09 -9.09
CA VAL A 223 7.54 2.93 -7.62
C VAL A 223 6.08 3.17 -7.23
N ASP A 224 5.41 4.15 -7.83
CA ASP A 224 3.98 4.43 -7.60
C ASP A 224 3.08 3.28 -8.11
N THR A 225 3.54 2.55 -9.15
CA THR A 225 2.79 1.41 -9.71
C THR A 225 2.99 0.14 -8.89
N PHE A 226 4.16 -0.04 -8.26
CA PHE A 226 4.55 -1.27 -7.56
C PHE A 226 5.11 -1.00 -6.16
N ASP A 227 4.24 -1.02 -5.15
CA ASP A 227 4.54 -0.71 -3.72
C ASP A 227 5.75 -1.43 -3.10
N TYR A 228 6.11 -2.61 -3.61
CA TYR A 228 7.22 -3.45 -3.10
C TYR A 228 8.54 -3.20 -3.84
N VAL A 229 8.54 -2.27 -4.80
CA VAL A 229 9.73 -1.81 -5.50
C VAL A 229 10.10 -0.44 -4.96
N ASP A 230 11.26 -0.35 -4.32
CA ASP A 230 11.80 0.90 -3.81
C ASP A 230 12.77 1.55 -4.83
N THR A 231 13.02 2.86 -4.67
CA THR A 231 13.89 3.62 -5.60
C THR A 231 15.33 3.07 -5.65
N ALA A 232 15.83 2.44 -4.59
CA ALA A 232 17.17 1.86 -4.56
C ALA A 232 17.24 0.60 -5.43
N LEU A 233 16.21 -0.24 -5.38
CA LEU A 233 16.06 -1.42 -6.24
C LEU A 233 15.94 -1.00 -7.71
N VAL A 234 15.14 0.01 -8.02
CA VAL A 234 15.03 0.54 -9.40
C VAL A 234 16.40 0.98 -9.90
N ARG A 235 17.08 1.86 -9.15
CA ARG A 235 18.41 2.37 -9.53
C ARG A 235 19.42 1.24 -9.75
N LYS A 236 19.41 0.24 -8.87
CA LYS A 236 20.26 -0.95 -9.00
C LYS A 236 20.00 -1.69 -10.32
N CYS A 237 18.73 -1.93 -10.65
CA CYS A 237 18.38 -2.67 -11.86
C CYS A 237 18.44 -1.86 -13.16
N THR A 238 18.38 -0.52 -13.08
CA THR A 238 18.57 0.37 -14.23
C THR A 238 20.03 0.75 -14.48
N SER A 239 20.93 0.53 -13.51
CA SER A 239 22.34 0.97 -13.59
C SER A 239 23.22 0.20 -14.59
N THR A 240 22.65 -0.65 -15.43
CA THR A 240 23.41 -1.48 -16.37
C THR A 240 22.69 -1.68 -17.70
N CYS A 241 23.37 -1.23 -18.77
CA CYS A 241 23.22 -1.58 -20.19
C CYS A 241 22.14 -0.85 -21.03
N ARG A 242 22.62 0.03 -21.93
CA ARG A 242 21.90 0.41 -23.17
C ARG A 242 21.96 -0.76 -24.15
N LYS A 243 20.84 -1.46 -24.32
CA LYS A 243 20.58 -2.38 -25.43
C LYS A 243 19.38 -1.85 -26.23
N ASP A 244 18.84 -2.63 -27.16
CA ASP A 244 17.54 -2.30 -27.72
C ASP A 244 16.48 -2.30 -26.60
N ALA A 245 15.45 -1.47 -26.76
CA ALA A 245 14.53 -1.18 -25.66
C ALA A 245 13.65 -2.38 -25.26
N CYS A 246 13.43 -3.38 -26.13
CA CYS A 246 12.75 -4.61 -25.73
C CYS A 246 13.64 -5.45 -24.82
N GLN A 247 14.91 -5.60 -25.19
CA GLN A 247 15.89 -6.30 -24.38
C GLN A 247 16.15 -5.60 -23.05
N SER A 248 16.16 -4.26 -23.02
CA SER A 248 16.26 -3.50 -21.78
C SER A 248 15.07 -3.76 -20.84
N ALA A 249 13.84 -3.78 -21.35
CA ALA A 249 12.65 -4.10 -20.55
C ALA A 249 12.72 -5.52 -19.97
N TYR A 250 13.17 -6.50 -20.77
CA TYR A 250 13.39 -7.87 -20.31
C TYR A 250 14.44 -7.96 -19.20
N LEU A 251 15.59 -7.30 -19.38
CA LEU A 251 16.68 -7.32 -18.39
C LEU A 251 16.29 -6.62 -17.09
N LEU A 252 15.50 -5.55 -17.17
CA LEU A 252 14.95 -4.88 -16.00
C LEU A 252 14.06 -5.82 -15.19
N LEU A 253 13.11 -6.50 -15.83
CA LEU A 253 12.25 -7.48 -15.17
C LEU A 253 13.08 -8.62 -14.57
N LYS A 254 14.03 -9.17 -15.31
CA LYS A 254 14.92 -10.24 -14.84
C LYS A 254 15.70 -9.83 -13.58
N CYS A 255 16.15 -8.58 -13.52
CA CYS A 255 16.80 -8.05 -12.33
C CYS A 255 15.83 -7.95 -11.14
N PHE A 256 14.62 -7.43 -11.36
CA PHE A 256 13.60 -7.38 -10.30
C PHE A 256 13.21 -8.77 -9.80
N ASP A 257 12.98 -9.72 -10.69
CA ASP A 257 12.62 -11.09 -10.32
C ASP A 257 13.71 -11.75 -9.45
N ASN A 258 14.97 -11.56 -9.81
CA ASN A 258 16.12 -12.06 -9.05
C ASN A 258 16.33 -11.34 -7.69
N GLU A 259 16.10 -10.03 -7.62
CA GLU A 259 16.30 -9.28 -6.37
C GLU A 259 15.12 -9.46 -5.41
N LEU A 260 13.88 -9.53 -5.93
CA LEU A 260 12.68 -9.74 -5.14
C LEU A 260 12.57 -11.19 -4.65
N SER A 261 13.04 -12.19 -5.40
CA SER A 261 13.08 -13.59 -4.94
C SER A 261 14.01 -13.83 -3.76
N LYS A 262 14.96 -12.92 -3.52
CA LYS A 262 15.77 -12.94 -2.29
C LYS A 262 15.01 -12.38 -1.09
N ARG A 263 14.03 -11.50 -1.33
CA ARG A 263 13.19 -10.85 -0.31
C ARG A 263 11.96 -11.67 0.02
N PHE A 264 11.38 -12.33 -0.98
CA PHE A 264 10.16 -13.11 -0.88
C PHE A 264 10.46 -14.57 -1.25
N PRO A 265 10.18 -15.53 -0.35
CA PRO A 265 10.35 -16.94 -0.67
C PRO A 265 9.41 -17.37 -1.82
N PRO A 266 9.72 -18.49 -2.51
CA PRO A 266 8.86 -19.05 -3.55
C PRO A 266 7.45 -19.38 -3.05
#